data_AF-A0AAW2GS35-F1
#
_entry.id   AF-A0AAW2GS35-F1
#
_cell.length_a   1.000
_cell.length_b   1.000
_cell.length_c   1.000
_cell.angle_alpha   90.00
_cell.angle_beta   90.00
_cell.angle_gamma   90.00
#
_symmetry.space_group_name_H-M   'P 1'
#
loop_
_entity.id
_entity.type
_entity.pdbx_description
1 polymer ?
#
loop_
_entity_poly.entity_id
_entity_poly.type
_entity_poly.pdbx_seq_one_letter_code
_entity_poly.pdbx_strand_id
1 'polypeptide(L)'
;MHNSSDSNNIMKRVRTQLRVAQNHFNKTFKDVRIVYSKVYRVLLKEQYKMNWLPKRQLEWYHRELWCLERGKKAERALPRLYDALQRFSITFHYLREFHLDSNIDVTRGIIKRRTRIIDKAHNQVLRLLCEVEAAMINLELRTSTLNDAFLITDNVHWAKEGDLTLMLIQDWGVLKLYHTFLKDWIKVFRNATTDNTCDRNMKNLSFTPNMPKKWFNEKGSRMPKMRKRKPTRKPGRNNSLRVNLRKGSQKNRLMRKQKGPTLRT
;
A
#
# COMPACT_ATOMS: atom_id res chain seq x y z
N MET A 1 24.40 24.53 -13.05
CA MET A 1 24.93 23.45 -12.18
C MET A 1 24.08 23.43 -10.91
N HIS A 2 23.19 22.45 -10.74
CA HIS A 2 22.41 22.33 -9.51
C HIS A 2 23.28 21.82 -8.37
N ASN A 3 23.20 22.44 -7.19
CA ASN A 3 23.90 21.97 -6.01
C ASN A 3 23.41 20.57 -5.64
N SER A 4 24.34 19.65 -5.37
CA SER A 4 24.00 18.27 -4.97
C SER A 4 23.03 18.21 -3.78
N SER A 5 23.11 19.20 -2.88
CA SER A 5 22.18 19.35 -1.75
C SER A 5 20.71 19.48 -2.17
N ASP A 6 20.42 20.28 -3.20
CA ASP A 6 19.05 20.59 -3.64
C ASP A 6 18.40 19.38 -4.30
N SER A 7 19.15 18.69 -5.17
CA SER A 7 18.75 17.42 -5.80
C SER A 7 18.38 16.35 -4.76
N ASN A 8 19.15 16.22 -3.68
CA ASN A 8 18.82 15.30 -2.59
C ASN A 8 17.54 15.68 -1.83
N ASN A 9 17.32 16.97 -1.59
CA ASN A 9 16.11 17.44 -0.90
C ASN A 9 14.86 17.18 -1.74
N ILE A 10 14.95 17.42 -3.06
CA ILE A 10 13.90 17.07 -4.02
C ILE A 10 13.61 15.57 -3.98
N MET A 11 14.64 14.72 -4.04
CA MET A 11 14.48 13.26 -3.94
C MET A 11 13.84 12.84 -2.60
N LYS A 12 14.21 13.45 -1.48
CA LYS A 12 13.57 13.19 -0.17
C LYS A 12 12.10 13.59 -0.17
N ARG A 13 11.72 14.70 -0.80
CA ARG A 13 10.32 15.12 -0.95
C ARG A 13 9.52 14.10 -1.77
N VAL A 14 10.01 13.70 -2.94
CA VAL A 14 9.37 12.68 -3.79
C VAL A 14 9.22 11.36 -3.04
N ARG A 15 10.24 10.95 -2.27
CA ARG A 15 10.17 9.77 -1.40
C ARG A 15 9.08 9.87 -0.34
N THR A 16 8.88 11.05 0.24
CA THR A 16 7.79 11.29 1.20
C THR A 16 6.44 11.12 0.51
N GLN A 17 6.26 11.61 -0.71
CA GLN A 17 5.03 11.43 -1.48
C GLN A 17 4.78 9.96 -1.85
N LEU A 18 5.82 9.21 -2.23
CA LEU A 18 5.75 7.75 -2.41
C LEU A 18 5.25 7.04 -1.13
N ARG A 19 5.73 7.46 0.05
CA ARG A 19 5.25 6.93 1.33
C ARG A 19 3.79 7.28 1.61
N VAL A 20 3.36 8.50 1.28
CA VAL A 20 1.97 8.93 1.39
C VAL A 20 1.09 8.05 0.51
N ALA A 21 1.44 7.86 -0.77
CA ALA A 21 0.72 6.98 -1.69
C ALA A 21 0.66 5.52 -1.18
N GLN A 22 1.78 4.99 -0.68
CA GLN A 22 1.84 3.65 -0.07
C GLN A 22 0.93 3.54 1.15
N ASN A 23 0.87 4.57 2.00
CA ASN A 23 0.01 4.58 3.18
C ASN A 23 -1.47 4.67 2.80
N HIS A 24 -1.82 5.46 1.77
CA HIS A 24 -3.18 5.48 1.23
C HIS A 24 -3.58 4.13 0.63
N PHE A 25 -2.68 3.50 -0.12
CA PHE A 25 -2.90 2.16 -0.63
C PHE A 25 -3.11 1.17 0.53
N ASN A 26 -2.27 1.24 1.57
CA ASN A 26 -2.39 0.45 2.81
C ASN A 26 -3.75 0.58 3.51
N LYS A 27 -4.34 1.77 3.54
CA LYS A 27 -5.68 1.99 4.12
C LYS A 27 -6.79 1.32 3.32
N THR A 28 -6.59 1.12 2.02
CA THR A 28 -7.57 0.50 1.10
C THR A 28 -7.53 -1.03 1.15
N PHE A 29 -6.58 -1.62 1.88
CA PHE A 29 -6.39 -3.09 1.94
C PHE A 29 -7.60 -3.88 2.41
N LYS A 30 -8.40 -3.32 3.32
CA LYS A 30 -9.58 -4.02 3.81
C LYS A 30 -10.56 -4.27 2.66
N ASP A 31 -10.81 -3.26 1.84
CA ASP A 31 -11.68 -3.38 0.67
C ASP A 31 -11.05 -4.26 -0.41
N VAL A 32 -9.75 -4.13 -0.65
CA VAL A 32 -8.99 -5.00 -1.56
C VAL A 32 -9.15 -6.47 -1.16
N ARG A 33 -8.98 -6.81 0.12
CA ARG A 33 -9.17 -8.19 0.59
C ARG A 33 -10.59 -8.69 0.37
N ILE A 34 -11.60 -7.85 0.60
CA ILE A 34 -13.00 -8.23 0.41
C ILE A 34 -13.25 -8.53 -1.08
N VAL A 35 -12.91 -7.59 -1.96
CA VAL A 35 -13.20 -7.64 -3.39
C VAL A 35 -12.42 -8.77 -4.09
N TYR A 36 -11.13 -8.91 -3.79
CA TYR A 36 -10.24 -9.83 -4.52
C TYR A 36 -9.97 -11.15 -3.77
N SER A 37 -10.66 -11.42 -2.65
CA SER A 37 -10.45 -12.63 -1.82
C SER A 37 -10.53 -13.95 -2.60
N LYS A 38 -11.53 -14.06 -3.48
CA LYS A 38 -11.81 -15.29 -4.24
C LYS A 38 -10.74 -15.55 -5.30
N VAL A 39 -10.30 -14.50 -5.98
CA VAL A 39 -9.35 -14.62 -7.07
C VAL A 39 -7.92 -14.77 -6.53
N TYR A 40 -7.61 -14.12 -5.40
CA TYR A 40 -6.31 -14.18 -4.73
C TYR A 40 -5.79 -15.62 -4.51
N ARG A 41 -6.65 -16.56 -4.11
CA ARG A 41 -6.24 -17.94 -3.79
C ARG A 41 -5.94 -18.78 -5.03
N VAL A 42 -6.59 -18.47 -6.15
CA VAL A 42 -6.49 -19.23 -7.41
C VAL A 42 -5.25 -18.79 -8.20
N LEU A 43 -4.80 -17.56 -8.01
CA LEU A 43 -3.71 -16.94 -8.78
C LEU A 43 -2.32 -17.21 -8.17
N LEU A 44 -1.94 -18.47 -8.12
CA LEU A 44 -0.60 -18.89 -7.71
C LEU A 44 0.36 -18.86 -8.91
N LYS A 45 1.00 -17.70 -9.07
CA LYS A 45 2.13 -17.43 -9.99
C LYS A 45 1.76 -17.52 -11.49
N GLU A 46 2.45 -16.73 -12.29
CA GLU A 46 2.49 -16.81 -13.77
C GLU A 46 1.36 -16.24 -14.64
N GLN A 47 0.16 -15.94 -14.14
CA GLN A 47 -0.91 -15.44 -15.05
C GLN A 47 -0.81 -13.96 -15.48
N TYR A 48 0.17 -13.18 -14.99
CA TYR A 48 0.21 -11.72 -15.22
C TYR A 48 1.36 -11.27 -16.12
N LYS A 49 1.15 -11.37 -17.43
CA LYS A 49 2.04 -10.80 -18.46
C LYS A 49 1.73 -9.32 -18.74
N MET A 50 1.71 -8.50 -17.69
CA MET A 50 1.62 -7.04 -17.79
C MET A 50 3.02 -6.46 -18.08
N ASN A 51 3.49 -6.59 -19.31
CA ASN A 51 4.82 -6.14 -19.75
C ASN A 51 4.91 -4.61 -19.91
N TRP A 52 3.78 -3.92 -20.12
CA TRP A 52 3.72 -2.46 -20.14
C TRP A 52 3.97 -1.84 -18.77
N LEU A 53 3.68 -2.55 -17.68
CA LEU A 53 3.91 -2.09 -16.31
C LEU A 53 5.35 -2.35 -15.85
N PRO A 54 5.95 -1.39 -15.12
CA PRO A 54 7.34 -1.45 -14.74
C PRO A 54 7.55 -2.52 -13.65
N LYS A 55 8.57 -3.37 -13.84
CA LYS A 55 8.97 -4.44 -12.89
C LYS A 55 10.45 -4.31 -12.51
N ARG A 56 10.85 -4.94 -11.40
CA ARG A 56 12.25 -5.11 -10.97
C ARG A 56 13.00 -3.77 -10.76
N GLN A 57 12.39 -2.83 -10.06
CA GLN A 57 12.98 -1.49 -9.87
C GLN A 57 14.29 -1.51 -9.07
N LEU A 58 14.41 -2.46 -8.13
CA LEU A 58 15.64 -2.63 -7.35
C LEU A 58 16.79 -3.16 -8.22
N GLU A 59 16.54 -4.16 -9.08
CA GLU A 59 17.55 -4.66 -10.02
C GLU A 59 18.05 -3.52 -10.92
N TRP A 60 17.11 -2.74 -11.47
CA TRP A 60 17.44 -1.55 -12.26
C TRP A 60 18.29 -0.55 -11.46
N TYR A 61 17.90 -0.24 -10.22
CA TYR A 61 18.64 0.68 -9.35
C TYR A 61 20.10 0.23 -9.15
N HIS A 62 20.32 -1.05 -8.86
CA HIS A 62 21.66 -1.60 -8.67
C HIS A 62 22.50 -1.49 -9.94
N ARG A 63 21.90 -1.76 -11.10
CA ARG A 63 22.61 -1.76 -12.39
C ARG A 63 22.91 -0.34 -12.91
N GLU A 64 21.98 0.59 -12.74
CA GLU A 64 21.98 1.85 -13.49
C GLU A 64 22.18 3.09 -12.62
N LEU A 65 21.90 3.01 -11.31
CA LEU A 65 21.87 4.18 -10.43
C LEU A 65 22.84 4.11 -9.25
N TRP A 66 23.15 2.91 -8.76
CA TRP A 66 23.91 2.70 -7.52
C TRP A 66 25.23 3.46 -7.52
N CYS A 67 26.01 3.31 -8.60
CA CYS A 67 27.36 3.85 -8.74
C CYS A 67 27.41 5.24 -9.37
N LEU A 68 26.27 5.86 -9.67
CA LEU A 68 26.26 7.24 -10.15
C LEU A 68 26.64 8.21 -9.03
N GLU A 69 27.25 9.33 -9.41
CA GLU A 69 27.48 10.46 -8.51
C GLU A 69 26.16 10.95 -7.92
N ARG A 70 26.21 11.42 -6.68
CA ARG A 70 25.03 11.82 -5.91
C ARG A 70 24.15 12.85 -6.64
N GLY A 71 24.75 13.81 -7.34
CA GLY A 71 24.04 14.83 -8.13
C GLY A 71 23.26 14.23 -9.31
N LYS A 72 23.84 13.25 -10.00
CA LYS A 72 23.30 12.64 -11.23
C LYS A 72 22.19 11.61 -10.97
N LYS A 73 22.04 11.14 -9.71
CA LYS A 73 21.02 10.14 -9.37
C LYS A 73 19.59 10.67 -9.59
N ALA A 74 19.31 11.93 -9.26
CA ALA A 74 17.98 12.49 -9.49
C ALA A 74 17.66 12.62 -10.98
N GLU A 75 18.62 13.09 -11.77
CA GLU A 75 18.52 13.26 -13.22
C GLU A 75 18.18 11.95 -13.93
N ARG A 76 18.70 10.83 -13.45
CA ARG A 76 18.42 9.50 -14.00
C ARG A 76 17.16 8.85 -13.42
N ALA A 77 16.84 9.09 -12.14
CA ALA A 77 15.75 8.43 -11.45
C ALA A 77 14.38 9.06 -11.74
N LEU A 78 14.29 10.40 -11.76
CA LEU A 78 13.01 11.09 -11.88
C LEU A 78 12.32 10.84 -13.23
N PRO A 79 12.99 10.94 -14.40
CA PRO A 79 12.33 10.65 -15.68
C PRO A 79 11.80 9.21 -15.76
N ARG A 80 12.54 8.24 -15.20
CA ARG A 80 12.09 6.85 -15.17
C ARG A 80 10.89 6.66 -14.24
N LEU A 81 10.90 7.30 -13.07
CA LEU A 81 9.77 7.27 -12.16
C LEU A 81 8.54 7.89 -12.83
N TYR A 82 8.71 8.99 -13.56
CA TYR A 82 7.67 9.67 -14.30
C TYR A 82 7.01 8.77 -15.36
N ASP A 83 7.80 8.19 -16.27
CA ASP A 83 7.31 7.24 -17.28
C ASP A 83 6.55 6.06 -16.64
N ALA A 84 7.12 5.48 -15.59
CA ALA A 84 6.49 4.39 -14.87
C ALA A 84 5.12 4.79 -14.27
N LEU A 85 5.01 5.98 -13.70
CA LEU A 85 3.77 6.48 -13.12
C LEU A 85 2.72 6.81 -14.19
N GLN A 86 3.12 7.33 -15.35
CA GLN A 86 2.21 7.56 -16.47
C GLN A 86 1.57 6.25 -16.91
N ARG A 87 2.37 5.18 -17.08
CA ARG A 87 1.86 3.83 -17.41
C ARG A 87 0.86 3.32 -16.39
N PHE A 88 1.13 3.52 -15.09
CA PHE A 88 0.15 3.18 -14.04
C PHE A 88 -1.11 4.04 -14.13
N SER A 89 -0.98 5.34 -14.40
CA SER A 89 -2.12 6.25 -14.51
C SER A 89 -3.05 5.83 -15.63
N ILE A 90 -2.50 5.61 -16.83
CA ILE A 90 -3.25 5.14 -18.00
C ILE A 90 -3.88 3.77 -17.72
N THR A 91 -3.13 2.84 -17.12
CA THR A 91 -3.67 1.53 -16.75
C THR A 91 -4.85 1.65 -15.79
N PHE A 92 -4.75 2.46 -14.74
CA PHE A 92 -5.85 2.65 -13.80
C PHE A 92 -7.06 3.34 -14.41
N HIS A 93 -6.84 4.26 -15.35
CA HIS A 93 -7.91 4.86 -16.13
C HIS A 93 -8.69 3.77 -16.88
N TYR A 94 -8.01 2.92 -17.66
CA TYR A 94 -8.68 1.86 -18.42
C TYR A 94 -9.27 0.72 -17.58
N LEU A 95 -8.75 0.46 -16.37
CA LEU A 95 -9.43 -0.47 -15.46
C LEU A 95 -10.84 0.02 -15.09
N ARG A 96 -11.09 1.33 -15.05
CA ARG A 96 -12.43 1.88 -14.81
C ARG A 96 -13.38 1.64 -15.97
N GLU A 97 -12.84 1.58 -17.19
CA GLU A 97 -13.60 1.44 -18.44
C GLU A 97 -13.90 -0.02 -18.80
N PHE A 98 -13.42 -0.98 -18.01
CA PHE A 98 -13.67 -2.40 -18.25
C PHE A 98 -15.17 -2.68 -18.40
N HIS A 99 -15.55 -3.28 -19.53
CA HIS A 99 -16.93 -3.62 -19.83
C HIS A 99 -17.29 -4.99 -19.21
N LEU A 100 -18.12 -4.96 -18.17
CA LEU A 100 -18.53 -6.17 -17.47
C LEU A 100 -19.73 -6.81 -18.18
N ASP A 101 -19.49 -7.97 -18.79
CA ASP A 101 -20.53 -8.80 -19.38
C ASP A 101 -21.11 -9.74 -18.30
N SER A 102 -21.96 -9.20 -17.43
CA SER A 102 -22.64 -10.02 -16.41
C SER A 102 -24.01 -9.48 -16.02
N ASN A 103 -25.02 -10.35 -15.99
CA ASN A 103 -26.41 -10.05 -15.63
C ASN A 103 -26.74 -10.21 -14.13
N ILE A 104 -25.74 -10.29 -13.23
CA ILE A 104 -25.95 -10.71 -11.83
C ILE A 104 -25.96 -9.51 -10.86
N ASP A 105 -27.06 -9.31 -10.13
CA ASP A 105 -27.29 -8.21 -9.17
C ASP A 105 -26.36 -8.24 -7.92
N VAL A 106 -25.89 -9.43 -7.53
CA VAL A 106 -24.90 -9.65 -6.44
C VAL A 106 -23.60 -8.85 -6.65
N THR A 107 -23.33 -8.47 -7.90
CA THR A 107 -22.12 -7.75 -8.32
C THR A 107 -22.11 -6.29 -7.85
N ARG A 108 -23.28 -5.65 -7.64
CA ARG A 108 -23.38 -4.20 -7.38
C ARG A 108 -22.54 -3.71 -6.18
N GLY A 109 -22.54 -4.47 -5.08
CA GLY A 109 -21.75 -4.15 -3.88
C GLY A 109 -20.24 -4.32 -4.09
N ILE A 110 -19.84 -5.33 -4.87
CA ILE A 110 -18.45 -5.60 -5.22
C ILE A 110 -17.93 -4.53 -6.19
N ILE A 111 -18.68 -4.21 -7.24
CA ILE A 111 -18.33 -3.16 -8.22
C ILE A 111 -18.15 -1.82 -7.53
N LYS A 112 -19.08 -1.41 -6.67
CA LYS A 112 -18.95 -0.13 -5.95
C LYS A 112 -17.67 -0.05 -5.11
N ARG A 113 -17.25 -1.16 -4.47
CA ARG A 113 -15.98 -1.21 -3.74
C ARG A 113 -14.77 -1.22 -4.67
N ARG A 114 -14.82 -2.02 -5.75
CA ARG A 114 -13.81 -2.09 -6.80
C ARG A 114 -13.51 -0.70 -7.38
N THR A 115 -14.55 0.00 -7.85
CA THR A 115 -14.42 1.36 -8.40
C THR A 115 -13.73 2.29 -7.41
N ARG A 116 -14.14 2.29 -6.14
CA ARG A 116 -13.49 3.09 -5.10
C ARG A 116 -12.02 2.74 -4.88
N ILE A 117 -11.64 1.46 -4.98
CA ILE A 117 -10.25 1.02 -4.86
C ILE A 117 -9.43 1.58 -6.02
N ILE A 118 -9.93 1.42 -7.24
CA ILE A 118 -9.27 1.88 -8.47
C ILE A 118 -9.16 3.40 -8.49
N ASP A 119 -10.24 4.13 -8.21
CA ASP A 119 -10.25 5.60 -8.17
C ASP A 119 -9.27 6.13 -7.13
N LYS A 120 -9.21 5.52 -5.95
CA LYS A 120 -8.24 5.91 -4.92
C LYS A 120 -6.82 5.67 -5.41
N ALA A 121 -6.53 4.53 -6.03
CA ALA A 121 -5.20 4.24 -6.55
C ALA A 121 -4.81 5.22 -7.66
N HIS A 122 -5.69 5.42 -8.64
CA HIS A 122 -5.54 6.37 -9.74
C HIS A 122 -5.22 7.78 -9.23
N ASN A 123 -6.03 8.29 -8.31
CA ASN A 123 -5.84 9.63 -7.73
C ASN A 123 -4.50 9.75 -6.97
N GLN A 124 -4.01 8.69 -6.32
CA GLN A 124 -2.69 8.71 -5.70
C GLN A 124 -1.57 8.72 -6.74
N VAL A 125 -1.73 8.00 -7.86
CA VAL A 125 -0.76 8.04 -8.97
C VAL A 125 -0.70 9.44 -9.57
N LEU A 126 -1.84 10.07 -9.85
CA LEU A 126 -1.91 11.44 -10.38
C LEU A 126 -1.22 12.45 -9.45
N ARG A 127 -1.50 12.40 -8.13
CA ARG A 127 -0.82 13.27 -7.16
C ARG A 127 0.70 13.07 -7.16
N LEU A 128 1.15 11.82 -7.25
CA LEU A 128 2.56 11.51 -7.28
C LEU A 128 3.20 11.94 -8.61
N LEU A 129 2.50 11.82 -9.74
CA LEU A 129 2.92 12.36 -11.03
C LEU A 129 3.20 13.86 -10.93
N CYS A 130 2.24 14.64 -10.42
CA CYS A 130 2.42 16.10 -10.28
C CYS A 130 3.64 16.46 -9.43
N GLU A 131 3.90 15.72 -8.35
CA GLU A 131 5.06 15.95 -7.49
C GLU A 131 6.39 15.59 -8.19
N VAL A 132 6.38 14.55 -9.04
CA VAL A 132 7.55 14.17 -9.84
C VAL A 132 7.78 15.14 -10.99
N GLU A 133 6.72 15.62 -11.65
CA GLU A 133 6.80 16.66 -12.69
C GLU A 133 7.38 17.94 -12.13
N ALA A 134 6.86 18.41 -10.98
CA ALA A 134 7.40 19.58 -10.30
C ALA A 134 8.88 19.39 -9.93
N ALA A 135 9.25 18.20 -9.45
CA ALA A 135 10.65 17.86 -9.17
C ALA A 135 11.54 17.87 -10.42
N MET A 136 11.04 17.41 -11.55
CA MET A 136 11.75 17.45 -12.83
C MET A 136 11.93 18.88 -13.35
N ILE A 137 10.87 19.71 -13.28
CA ILE A 137 10.93 21.13 -13.64
C ILE A 137 11.94 21.88 -12.79
N ASN A 138 11.95 21.66 -11.48
CA ASN A 138 12.91 22.28 -10.56
C ASN A 138 14.37 21.91 -10.82
N LEU A 139 14.62 20.80 -11.51
CA LEU A 139 15.94 20.33 -11.93
C LEU A 139 16.20 20.55 -13.42
N GLU A 140 15.33 21.32 -14.09
CA GLU A 140 15.41 21.62 -15.52
C GLU A 140 15.48 20.36 -16.42
N LEU A 141 14.86 19.27 -15.95
CA LEU A 141 14.80 18.01 -16.67
C LEU A 141 13.65 18.03 -17.67
N ARG A 142 13.90 17.53 -18.88
CA ARG A 142 12.83 17.34 -19.87
C ARG A 142 11.85 16.28 -19.37
N THR A 143 10.57 16.62 -19.37
CA THR A 143 9.50 15.64 -19.28
C THR A 143 9.50 14.81 -20.57
N SER A 144 9.40 13.48 -20.43
CA SER A 144 9.28 12.61 -21.60
C SER A 144 7.94 12.84 -22.29
N THR A 145 7.86 12.45 -23.56
CA THR A 145 6.61 12.42 -24.33
C THR A 145 5.56 11.62 -23.55
N LEU A 146 4.32 12.10 -23.55
CA LEU A 146 3.21 11.41 -22.92
C LEU A 146 3.13 9.98 -23.46
N ASN A 147 3.09 9.00 -22.54
CA ASN A 147 2.89 7.61 -22.94
C ASN A 147 1.57 7.46 -23.68
N ASP A 148 1.62 6.74 -24.79
CA ASP A 148 0.44 6.47 -25.58
C ASP A 148 -0.43 5.38 -24.93
N ALA A 149 -1.74 5.60 -24.92
CA ALA A 149 -2.73 4.65 -24.48
C ALA A 149 -2.65 3.31 -25.24
N PHE A 150 -2.26 3.37 -26.53
CA PHE A 150 -2.13 2.18 -27.38
C PHE A 150 -1.16 1.12 -26.81
N LEU A 151 -0.14 1.54 -26.06
CA LEU A 151 0.81 0.60 -25.41
C LEU A 151 0.14 -0.37 -24.43
N ILE A 152 -1.04 -0.01 -23.92
CA ILE A 152 -1.80 -0.76 -22.94
C ILE A 152 -2.98 -1.44 -23.62
N THR A 153 -3.78 -0.69 -24.38
CA THR A 153 -5.05 -1.17 -24.92
C THR A 153 -4.91 -2.16 -26.06
N ASP A 154 -3.78 -2.14 -26.79
CA ASP A 154 -3.52 -3.06 -27.90
C ASP A 154 -2.71 -4.29 -27.46
N ASN A 155 -2.40 -4.37 -26.17
CA ASN A 155 -1.69 -5.51 -25.64
C ASN A 155 -2.60 -6.75 -25.62
N VAL A 156 -2.12 -7.86 -26.16
CA VAL A 156 -2.83 -9.16 -26.18
C VAL A 156 -3.23 -9.64 -24.78
N HIS A 157 -2.53 -9.20 -23.74
CA HIS A 157 -2.81 -9.56 -22.35
C HIS A 157 -3.71 -8.55 -21.61
N TRP A 158 -4.21 -7.52 -22.30
CA TRP A 158 -5.18 -6.58 -21.78
C TRP A 158 -6.59 -6.99 -22.18
N ALA A 159 -7.44 -7.24 -21.19
CA ALA A 159 -8.86 -7.48 -21.39
C ALA A 159 -9.65 -6.16 -21.28
N LYS A 160 -10.35 -5.78 -22.36
CA LYS A 160 -11.26 -4.63 -22.38
C LYS A 160 -12.64 -4.99 -21.81
N GLU A 161 -13.04 -6.25 -21.95
CA GLU A 161 -14.33 -6.76 -21.52
C GLU A 161 -14.23 -8.20 -20.99
N GLY A 162 -15.30 -8.68 -20.35
CA GLY A 162 -15.44 -10.06 -19.92
C GLY A 162 -16.21 -10.21 -18.62
N ASP A 163 -16.11 -11.40 -18.02
CA ASP A 163 -16.83 -11.74 -16.80
C ASP A 163 -16.21 -11.07 -15.54
N LEU A 164 -16.93 -11.18 -14.42
CA LEU A 164 -16.48 -10.65 -13.13
C LEU A 164 -15.12 -11.25 -12.71
N THR A 165 -14.87 -12.52 -13.03
CA THR A 165 -13.63 -13.19 -12.64
C THR A 165 -12.44 -12.56 -13.36
N LEU A 166 -12.51 -12.43 -14.69
CA LEU A 166 -11.47 -11.85 -15.52
C LEU A 166 -11.14 -10.42 -15.11
N MET A 167 -12.18 -9.60 -14.87
CA MET A 167 -12.02 -8.23 -14.39
C MET A 167 -11.23 -8.19 -13.07
N LEU A 168 -11.62 -9.02 -12.09
CA LEU A 168 -10.97 -9.06 -10.78
C LEU A 168 -9.54 -9.64 -10.84
N ILE A 169 -9.28 -10.57 -11.76
CA ILE A 169 -7.92 -11.06 -12.07
C ILE A 169 -7.06 -9.90 -12.55
N GLN A 170 -7.50 -9.21 -13.61
CA GLN A 170 -6.74 -8.10 -14.20
C GLN A 170 -6.45 -6.99 -13.19
N ASP A 171 -7.47 -6.54 -12.46
CA ASP A 171 -7.31 -5.53 -11.40
C ASP A 171 -6.27 -5.95 -10.37
N TRP A 172 -6.34 -7.18 -9.90
CA TRP A 172 -5.46 -7.69 -8.87
C TRP A 172 -3.99 -7.70 -9.32
N GLY A 173 -3.74 -8.10 -10.57
CA GLY A 173 -2.40 -8.06 -11.16
C GLY A 173 -1.82 -6.64 -11.13
N VAL A 174 -2.60 -5.65 -11.57
CA VAL A 174 -2.18 -4.23 -11.59
C VAL A 174 -1.95 -3.71 -10.16
N LEU A 175 -2.89 -3.95 -9.23
CA LEU A 175 -2.79 -3.51 -7.83
C LEU A 175 -1.57 -4.11 -7.14
N LYS A 176 -1.25 -5.38 -7.40
CA LYS A 176 -0.09 -6.07 -6.85
C LYS A 176 1.22 -5.49 -7.38
N LEU A 177 1.28 -5.20 -8.69
CA LEU A 177 2.44 -4.56 -9.31
C LEU A 177 2.63 -3.15 -8.78
N TYR A 178 1.56 -2.35 -8.69
CA TYR A 178 1.60 -0.99 -8.15
C TYR A 178 2.11 -0.96 -6.70
N HIS A 179 1.60 -1.86 -5.86
CA HIS A 179 2.07 -1.97 -4.49
C HIS A 179 3.56 -2.32 -4.38
N THR A 180 4.03 -3.25 -5.21
CA THR A 180 5.45 -3.65 -5.24
C THR A 180 6.31 -2.49 -5.73
N PHE A 181 5.86 -1.82 -6.79
CA PHE A 181 6.47 -0.62 -7.35
C PHE A 181 6.67 0.48 -6.30
N LEU A 182 5.63 0.84 -5.54
CA LEU A 182 5.73 1.86 -4.49
C LEU A 182 6.79 1.48 -3.44
N LYS A 183 6.78 0.23 -2.97
CA LYS A 183 7.76 -0.26 -1.99
C LYS A 183 9.19 -0.20 -2.51
N ASP A 184 9.39 -0.60 -3.76
CA ASP A 184 10.73 -0.62 -4.35
C ASP A 184 11.24 0.81 -4.56
N TRP A 185 10.41 1.72 -5.09
CA TRP A 185 10.83 3.11 -5.28
C TRP A 185 11.10 3.86 -3.98
N ILE A 186 10.37 3.57 -2.88
CA ILE A 186 10.71 4.09 -1.55
C ILE A 186 12.13 3.68 -1.13
N LYS A 187 12.55 2.46 -1.48
CA LYS A 187 13.92 1.97 -1.20
C LYS A 187 14.94 2.57 -2.16
N VAL A 188 14.63 2.65 -3.46
CA VAL A 188 15.49 3.30 -4.46
C VAL A 188 15.85 4.71 -4.02
N PHE A 189 14.85 5.53 -3.71
CA PHE A 189 15.09 6.91 -3.27
C PHE A 189 15.80 6.96 -1.91
N ARG A 190 15.49 6.05 -0.98
CA ARG A 190 16.25 5.97 0.29
C ARG A 190 17.73 5.80 0.01
N ASN A 191 18.06 4.77 -0.76
CA ASN A 191 19.44 4.35 -1.00
C ASN A 191 20.17 5.33 -1.92
N ALA A 192 19.46 6.04 -2.81
CA ALA A 192 20.04 7.08 -3.66
C ALA A 192 20.43 8.34 -2.87
N THR A 193 19.70 8.66 -1.80
CA THR A 193 19.97 9.82 -0.92
C THR A 193 20.95 9.53 0.22
N THR A 194 21.41 8.28 0.37
CA THR A 194 22.45 7.91 1.34
C THR A 194 23.81 7.85 0.65
N ASP A 195 24.87 8.20 1.38
CA ASP A 195 26.25 8.07 0.92
C ASP A 195 26.63 6.58 0.94
N ASN A 196 26.46 5.92 -0.20
CA ASN A 196 26.85 4.52 -0.36
C ASN A 196 28.14 4.48 -1.18
N THR A 197 29.16 3.79 -0.67
CA THR A 197 30.32 3.38 -1.47
C THR A 197 29.89 2.32 -2.50
N CYS A 198 30.28 2.51 -3.75
CA CYS A 198 30.05 1.52 -4.81
C CYS A 198 31.25 0.57 -4.86
N ASP A 199 31.12 -0.60 -4.25
CA ASP A 199 32.01 -1.72 -4.55
C ASP A 199 31.49 -2.44 -5.81
N ARG A 200 32.22 -2.31 -6.92
CA ARG A 200 31.87 -2.91 -8.22
C ARG A 200 31.83 -4.46 -8.22
N ASN A 201 32.17 -5.11 -7.10
CA ASN A 201 32.26 -6.58 -6.98
C ASN A 201 30.95 -7.29 -6.59
N MET A 202 29.79 -6.65 -6.69
CA MET A 202 28.50 -7.29 -6.44
C MET A 202 28.05 -8.13 -7.65
N LYS A 203 28.56 -9.36 -7.74
CA LYS A 203 27.99 -10.42 -8.58
C LYS A 203 26.54 -10.68 -8.15
N ASN A 204 25.60 -10.47 -9.08
CA ASN A 204 24.23 -11.01 -9.13
C ASN A 204 23.59 -11.37 -7.78
N LEU A 205 23.22 -10.35 -7.00
CA LEU A 205 22.24 -10.52 -5.92
C LEU A 205 20.93 -11.03 -6.55
N SER A 206 20.63 -12.31 -6.35
CA SER A 206 19.34 -12.90 -6.73
C SER A 206 18.22 -12.21 -5.95
N PHE A 207 17.57 -11.23 -6.57
CA PHE A 207 16.41 -10.54 -5.99
C PHE A 207 15.19 -11.45 -6.09
N THR A 208 14.99 -12.30 -5.08
CA THR A 208 13.68 -12.93 -4.90
C THR A 208 12.64 -11.84 -4.59
N PRO A 209 11.52 -11.75 -5.33
CA PRO A 209 10.46 -10.80 -5.04
C PRO A 209 9.93 -11.09 -3.64
N ASN A 210 10.28 -10.23 -2.69
CA ASN A 210 9.94 -10.44 -1.29
C ASN A 210 8.45 -10.10 -1.12
N MET A 211 7.59 -11.12 -1.31
CA MET A 211 6.17 -10.99 -1.03
C MET A 211 6.01 -10.55 0.43
N PRO A 212 5.29 -9.47 0.71
CA PRO A 212 5.01 -9.08 2.08
C PRO A 212 4.13 -10.15 2.74
N LYS A 213 4.77 -11.03 3.54
CA LYS A 213 4.11 -12.04 4.40
C LYS A 213 3.02 -11.41 5.30
N LYS A 214 3.11 -10.10 5.59
CA LYS A 214 2.11 -9.32 6.34
C LYS A 214 0.73 -9.22 5.68
N TRP A 215 0.57 -9.61 4.42
CA TRP A 215 -0.72 -9.59 3.74
C TRP A 215 -1.68 -10.68 4.23
N PHE A 216 -1.20 -11.70 4.95
CA PHE A 216 -1.98 -12.93 5.22
C PHE A 216 -2.00 -13.40 6.67
N ASN A 217 -1.60 -12.57 7.64
CA ASN A 217 -1.93 -12.88 9.02
C ASN A 217 -3.40 -12.54 9.27
N GLU A 218 -4.27 -13.50 8.94
CA GLU A 218 -5.47 -13.72 9.73
C GLU A 218 -5.01 -13.85 11.18
N LYS A 219 -5.48 -12.95 12.04
CA LYS A 219 -5.57 -13.29 13.47
C LYS A 219 -6.52 -14.48 13.52
N GLY A 220 -5.97 -15.68 13.43
CA GLY A 220 -6.67 -16.89 13.84
C GLY A 220 -7.23 -16.62 15.22
N SER A 221 -8.51 -16.94 15.41
CA SER A 221 -9.14 -16.96 16.72
C SER A 221 -8.26 -17.81 17.63
N ARG A 222 -7.49 -17.15 18.50
CA ARG A 222 -6.93 -17.81 19.67
C ARG A 222 -8.14 -18.09 20.56
N MET A 223 -8.73 -19.27 20.38
CA MET A 223 -9.49 -19.93 21.43
C MET A 223 -8.73 -19.73 22.76
N PRO A 224 -9.35 -19.18 23.81
CA PRO A 224 -8.70 -19.06 25.10
C PRO A 224 -8.29 -20.46 25.55
N LYS A 225 -6.98 -20.72 25.65
CA LYS A 225 -6.46 -21.96 26.24
C LYS A 225 -7.09 -22.13 27.62
N MET A 226 -7.93 -23.15 27.78
CA MET A 226 -8.43 -23.57 29.08
C MET A 226 -7.22 -23.76 30.01
N ARG A 227 -7.20 -22.97 31.08
CA ARG A 227 -6.20 -23.07 32.14
C ARG A 227 -6.41 -24.42 32.82
N LYS A 228 -5.49 -25.36 32.61
CA LYS A 228 -5.45 -26.66 33.31
C LYS A 228 -5.49 -26.40 34.82
N ARG A 229 -6.56 -26.86 35.48
CA ARG A 229 -6.68 -26.89 36.94
C ARG A 229 -5.59 -27.82 37.49
N LYS A 230 -4.75 -27.33 38.40
CA LYS A 230 -3.86 -28.18 39.22
C LYS A 230 -4.69 -28.80 40.36
N PRO A 231 -4.51 -30.08 40.69
CA PRO A 231 -5.18 -30.71 41.83
C PRO A 231 -4.42 -30.40 43.12
N THR A 232 -5.06 -29.73 44.06
CA THR A 232 -4.55 -29.58 45.44
C THR A 232 -5.20 -30.61 46.34
N ARG A 233 -4.36 -31.52 46.86
CA ARG A 233 -4.66 -32.47 47.95
C ARG A 233 -5.08 -31.70 49.22
N LYS A 234 -6.10 -32.19 49.93
CA LYS A 234 -6.38 -31.84 51.34
C LYS A 234 -5.38 -32.55 52.26
N PRO A 235 -5.07 -32.00 53.45
CA PRO A 235 -5.76 -32.50 54.65
C PRO A 235 -5.99 -31.47 55.78
N GLY A 236 -7.11 -31.64 56.51
CA GLY A 236 -7.36 -31.32 57.94
C GLY A 236 -7.21 -29.87 58.44
N ARG A 237 -7.68 -29.44 59.62
CA ARG A 237 -8.74 -29.82 60.57
C ARG A 237 -8.75 -28.65 61.60
N ASN A 238 -9.93 -28.17 62.00
CA ASN A 238 -10.28 -27.41 63.22
C ASN A 238 -9.95 -25.91 63.45
N ASN A 239 -11.05 -25.20 63.77
CA ASN A 239 -11.34 -24.29 64.89
C ASN A 239 -10.87 -22.81 64.98
N SER A 240 -11.90 -21.99 65.27
CA SER A 240 -11.99 -20.90 66.26
C SER A 240 -12.01 -19.43 65.79
N LEU A 241 -13.21 -18.84 65.94
CA LEU A 241 -13.55 -17.63 66.72
C LEU A 241 -12.57 -16.42 66.73
N ARG A 242 -13.03 -15.26 66.24
CA ARG A 242 -13.29 -13.98 66.97
C ARG A 242 -13.38 -12.80 65.98
N VAL A 243 -14.52 -12.10 65.88
CA VAL A 243 -14.97 -10.91 66.65
C VAL A 243 -14.34 -9.59 66.20
N ASN A 244 -15.16 -8.79 65.50
CA ASN A 244 -15.41 -7.32 65.52
C ASN A 244 -14.28 -6.33 65.87
N LEU A 245 -14.16 -5.22 65.11
CA LEU A 245 -14.58 -3.85 65.55
C LEU A 245 -14.32 -2.72 64.51
N ARG A 246 -15.43 -2.07 64.12
CA ARG A 246 -15.73 -0.63 63.85
C ARG A 246 -14.67 0.36 63.31
N LYS A 247 -15.06 1.11 62.26
CA LYS A 247 -15.47 2.56 62.23
C LYS A 247 -15.70 2.97 60.76
N GLY A 248 -16.91 3.40 60.33
CA GLY A 248 -17.39 4.81 60.32
C GLY A 248 -16.60 5.63 59.29
N SER A 249 -17.14 6.28 58.23
CA SER A 249 -18.35 7.09 58.13
C SER A 249 -18.74 7.30 56.64
N GLN A 250 -20.05 7.41 56.40
CA GLN A 250 -20.70 7.84 55.16
C GLN A 250 -20.36 9.31 54.82
N LYS A 251 -20.42 9.67 53.53
CA LYS A 251 -21.40 10.67 53.05
C LYS A 251 -21.57 10.69 51.51
N ASN A 252 -22.84 10.55 51.17
CA ASN A 252 -23.60 10.78 49.93
C ASN A 252 -23.06 11.88 49.00
N ARG A 253 -22.98 11.68 47.67
CA ARG A 253 -24.05 11.54 46.64
C ARG A 253 -24.70 12.89 46.33
N LEU A 254 -24.63 13.33 45.07
CA LEU A 254 -25.73 14.01 44.38
C LEU A 254 -25.53 13.96 42.85
N MET A 255 -26.53 13.38 42.19
CA MET A 255 -26.75 13.26 40.76
C MET A 255 -28.17 13.76 40.51
N ARG A 256 -28.36 14.58 39.45
CA ARG A 256 -29.60 14.87 38.66
C ARG A 256 -29.68 16.37 38.36
N LYS A 257 -30.27 16.87 37.27
CA LYS A 257 -30.59 16.44 35.90
C LYS A 257 -31.29 17.67 35.28
N GLN A 258 -31.04 17.91 33.99
CA GLN A 258 -32.00 18.36 32.94
C GLN A 258 -32.48 19.84 32.79
N LYS A 259 -32.48 20.19 31.48
CA LYS A 259 -33.40 21.03 30.66
C LYS A 259 -33.07 22.54 30.49
N GLY A 260 -32.88 22.92 29.21
CA GLY A 260 -33.00 24.30 28.68
C GLY A 260 -34.47 24.76 28.57
N PRO A 261 -34.85 25.82 27.81
CA PRO A 261 -34.31 26.22 26.50
C PRO A 261 -34.23 27.75 26.18
N THR A 262 -33.70 28.11 24.98
CA THR A 262 -34.00 29.25 24.03
C THR A 262 -34.18 30.71 24.52
N LEU A 263 -33.85 31.82 23.82
CA LEU A 263 -33.88 32.23 22.39
C LEU A 263 -33.20 33.63 22.24
N ARG A 264 -32.76 33.94 21.01
CA ARG A 264 -32.64 35.24 20.29
C ARG A 264 -32.40 36.57 21.05
N THR A 265 -31.39 37.31 20.59
CA THR A 265 -31.53 38.50 19.71
C THR A 265 -30.29 38.62 18.84
#